data_AF-A0A973TBJ0-F1
#
_entry.id   AF-A0A973TBJ0-F1
#
_cell.length_a   1.000
_cell.length_b   1.000
_cell.length_c   1.000
_cell.angle_alpha   90.00
_cell.angle_beta   90.00
_cell.angle_gamma   90.00
#
_symmetry.space_group_name_H-M   'P 1'
#
loop_
_entity.id
_entity.type
_entity.pdbx_description
1 polymer ?
#
loop_
_entity_poly.entity_id
_entity_poly.type
_entity_poly.pdbx_seq_one_letter_code
_entity_poly.pdbx_strand_id
1 'polypeptide(L)'
;MAAAATARAKSRHTTQELTTSIAASFDHWKHLVAASFVPLAARTRDVDGFRGRMRSRVLDRMSIVEVTATSHEVHRTPALIARAHERYFKLNLQLEGTGLLIQDNREAVLRPGDLAIYDTSRPYTLAFEDSTRIMVLMFPCEALSLPTDYVGQLAAVRMAGSEGLSGIVGQFIRQLSGNLDVLNGPSGSRLAANALDLVSTMLHAEMDITPGRM
;
A
#
# COMPACT_ATOMS: atom_id res chain seq x y z
N MET A 1 -23.43 -5.50 49.47
CA MET A 1 -23.58 -6.56 48.45
C MET A 1 -23.99 -5.91 47.13
N ALA A 2 -23.56 -6.53 46.01
CA ALA A 2 -23.72 -6.14 44.60
C ALA A 2 -22.71 -5.07 44.11
N ALA A 3 -21.49 -5.43 43.69
CA ALA A 3 -21.06 -6.20 42.50
C ALA A 3 -20.82 -5.29 41.28
N ALA A 4 -19.54 -5.26 40.88
CA ALA A 4 -18.97 -4.54 39.75
C ALA A 4 -19.49 -5.05 38.39
N ALA A 5 -19.56 -4.15 37.42
CA ALA A 5 -19.61 -4.50 36.01
C ALA A 5 -18.55 -3.68 35.25
N THR A 6 -17.33 -4.21 35.24
CA THR A 6 -16.24 -3.75 34.39
C THR A 6 -16.63 -4.00 32.93
N ALA A 7 -16.82 -2.93 32.15
CA ALA A 7 -17.07 -3.02 30.72
C ALA A 7 -15.83 -3.59 30.02
N ARG A 8 -15.90 -4.87 29.66
CA ARG A 8 -14.86 -5.60 28.94
C ARG A 8 -14.76 -5.03 27.52
N ALA A 9 -13.65 -4.37 27.21
CA ALA A 9 -13.29 -4.01 25.85
C ALA A 9 -13.26 -5.30 24.99
N LYS A 10 -14.14 -5.39 24.00
CA LYS A 10 -14.13 -6.50 23.05
C LYS A 10 -12.88 -6.34 22.18
N SER A 11 -11.88 -7.18 22.43
CA SER A 11 -10.77 -7.43 21.52
C SER A 11 -11.36 -7.79 20.15
N ARG A 12 -11.20 -6.90 19.17
CA ARG A 12 -11.50 -7.18 17.77
C ARG A 12 -10.42 -8.11 17.25
N HIS A 13 -10.64 -9.42 17.31
CA HIS A 13 -9.98 -10.34 16.40
C HIS A 13 -10.47 -9.99 14.98
N THR A 14 -9.79 -9.07 14.31
CA THR A 14 -10.02 -8.78 12.89
C THR A 14 -9.75 -10.07 12.14
N THR A 15 -10.79 -10.66 11.56
CA THR A 15 -10.67 -11.92 10.82
C THR A 15 -9.63 -11.75 9.72
N GLN A 16 -8.61 -12.63 9.72
CA GLN A 16 -7.59 -12.71 8.67
C GLN A 16 -8.17 -13.31 7.38
N GLU A 17 -9.38 -12.93 6.98
CA GLU A 17 -10.04 -13.46 5.80
C GLU A 17 -9.56 -12.73 4.55
N LEU A 18 -9.28 -13.50 3.50
CA LEU A 18 -9.04 -12.95 2.18
C LEU A 18 -10.36 -12.40 1.64
N THR A 19 -10.42 -11.10 1.44
CA THR A 19 -11.58 -10.44 0.84
C THR A 19 -11.31 -10.20 -0.64
N THR A 20 -12.27 -10.57 -1.49
CA THR A 20 -12.25 -10.20 -2.92
C THR A 20 -13.46 -9.33 -3.22
N SER A 21 -13.23 -8.16 -3.80
CA SER A 21 -14.28 -7.21 -4.16
C SER A 21 -14.15 -6.84 -5.63
N ILE A 22 -15.26 -6.93 -6.37
CA ILE A 22 -15.35 -6.48 -7.76
C ILE A 22 -16.25 -5.25 -7.78
N ALA A 23 -15.77 -4.16 -8.38
CA ALA A 23 -16.53 -2.93 -8.48
C ALA A 23 -17.71 -3.12 -9.45
N ALA A 24 -18.91 -2.89 -8.96
CA ALA A 24 -20.13 -2.91 -9.78
C ALA A 24 -20.29 -1.62 -10.62
N SER A 25 -19.63 -0.54 -10.20
CA SER A 25 -19.61 0.77 -10.87
C SER A 25 -18.39 1.57 -10.39
N PHE A 26 -18.09 2.69 -11.04
CA PHE A 26 -17.04 3.59 -10.57
C PHE A 26 -17.39 4.24 -9.21
N ASP A 27 -18.66 4.49 -8.92
CA ASP A 27 -19.08 4.96 -7.60
C ASP A 27 -18.81 3.92 -6.53
N HIS A 28 -19.10 2.65 -6.80
CA HIS A 28 -18.74 1.56 -5.90
C HIS A 28 -17.21 1.47 -5.73
N TRP A 29 -16.43 1.66 -6.79
CA TRP A 29 -14.96 1.69 -6.72
C TRP A 29 -14.43 2.75 -5.75
N LYS A 30 -14.96 3.99 -5.80
CA LYS A 30 -14.58 5.06 -4.86
C LYS A 30 -14.76 4.62 -3.40
N HIS A 31 -15.85 3.92 -3.10
CA HIS A 31 -16.11 3.40 -1.75
C HIS A 31 -15.14 2.29 -1.38
N LEU A 32 -14.86 1.35 -2.29
CA LEU A 32 -13.89 0.27 -2.05
C LEU A 32 -12.48 0.82 -1.76
N VAL A 33 -11.98 1.76 -2.58
CA VAL A 33 -10.66 2.39 -2.37
C VAL A 33 -10.61 3.09 -1.00
N ALA A 34 -11.64 3.83 -0.63
CA ALA A 34 -11.69 4.55 0.65
C ALA A 34 -11.81 3.61 1.86
N ALA A 35 -12.44 2.44 1.71
CA ALA A 35 -12.60 1.44 2.76
C ALA A 35 -11.37 0.53 2.93
N SER A 36 -10.62 0.26 1.86
CA SER A 36 -9.44 -0.63 1.88
C SER A 36 -8.16 0.06 2.35
N PHE A 37 -8.13 1.40 2.37
CA PHE A 37 -6.94 2.20 2.69
C PHE A 37 -7.28 3.36 3.64
N VAL A 38 -6.45 4.41 3.65
CA VAL A 38 -6.78 5.73 4.21
C VAL A 38 -7.86 6.43 3.37
N PRO A 39 -8.50 7.53 3.86
CA PRO A 39 -9.44 8.29 3.07
C PRO A 39 -8.82 8.80 1.75
N LEU A 40 -9.42 8.41 0.63
CA LEU A 40 -8.95 8.68 -0.72
C LEU A 40 -10.09 9.14 -1.62
N ALA A 41 -9.76 9.93 -2.64
CA ALA A 41 -10.63 10.21 -3.77
C ALA A 41 -10.12 9.42 -4.98
N ALA A 42 -11.03 8.98 -5.86
CA ALA A 42 -10.67 8.40 -7.14
C ALA A 42 -11.39 9.12 -8.28
N ARG A 43 -10.74 9.18 -9.44
CA ARG A 43 -11.28 9.76 -10.68
C ARG A 43 -11.02 8.84 -11.86
N THR A 44 -11.87 8.89 -12.89
CA THR A 44 -11.65 8.26 -14.18
C THR A 44 -12.32 9.10 -15.26
N ARG A 45 -11.82 8.99 -16.50
CA ARG A 45 -12.44 9.61 -17.68
C ARG A 45 -13.54 8.74 -18.29
N ASP A 46 -13.49 7.43 -18.06
CA ASP A 46 -14.44 6.44 -18.60
C ASP A 46 -15.20 5.78 -17.45
N VAL A 47 -16.25 6.45 -16.98
CA VAL A 47 -17.06 6.01 -15.83
C VAL A 47 -17.84 4.72 -16.15
N ASP A 48 -18.41 4.63 -17.34
CA ASP A 48 -19.27 3.52 -17.76
C ASP A 48 -18.46 2.28 -18.17
N GLY A 49 -17.27 2.49 -18.75
CA GLY A 49 -16.34 1.42 -19.10
C GLY A 49 -15.45 0.95 -17.95
N PHE A 50 -15.46 1.64 -16.80
CA PHE A 50 -14.58 1.31 -15.68
C PHE A 50 -14.73 -0.16 -15.22
N ARG A 51 -13.60 -0.82 -14.99
CA ARG A 51 -13.54 -2.14 -14.35
C ARG A 51 -12.51 -2.09 -13.24
N GLY A 52 -12.85 -2.62 -12.06
CA GLY A 52 -11.97 -2.66 -10.91
C GLY A 52 -12.19 -3.88 -10.04
N ARG A 53 -11.11 -4.45 -9.53
CA ARG A 53 -11.09 -5.58 -8.59
C ARG A 53 -10.03 -5.33 -7.52
N MET A 54 -10.36 -5.65 -6.27
CA MET A 54 -9.42 -5.70 -5.17
C MET A 54 -9.42 -7.09 -4.53
N ARG A 55 -8.23 -7.59 -4.20
CA ARG A 55 -8.04 -8.72 -3.28
C ARG A 55 -7.23 -8.20 -2.11
N SER A 56 -7.79 -8.25 -0.91
CA SER A 56 -7.16 -7.68 0.28
C SER A 56 -7.09 -8.69 1.41
N ARG A 57 -6.01 -8.62 2.18
CA ARG A 57 -5.87 -9.31 3.44
C ARG A 57 -5.23 -8.39 4.47
N VAL A 58 -5.73 -8.45 5.70
CA VAL A 58 -5.14 -7.77 6.85
C VAL A 58 -4.47 -8.81 7.74
N LEU A 59 -3.19 -8.59 8.03
CA LEU A 59 -2.37 -9.40 8.93
C LEU A 59 -1.83 -8.46 10.01
N ASP A 60 -2.37 -8.62 11.22
CA ASP A 60 -2.10 -7.72 12.34
C ASP A 60 -2.41 -6.25 11.98
N ARG A 61 -1.39 -5.40 11.85
CA ARG A 61 -1.52 -3.98 11.47
C ARG A 61 -1.16 -3.69 10.01
N MET A 62 -0.81 -4.73 9.24
CA MET A 62 -0.41 -4.61 7.84
C MET A 62 -1.57 -5.02 6.93
N SER A 63 -1.89 -4.18 5.96
CA SER A 63 -2.83 -4.49 4.89
C SER A 63 -2.06 -4.80 3.60
N ILE A 64 -2.40 -5.90 2.96
CA ILE A 64 -1.83 -6.36 1.69
C ILE A 64 -2.98 -6.37 0.68
N VAL A 65 -2.89 -5.52 -0.34
CA VAL A 65 -3.99 -5.30 -1.30
C VAL A 65 -3.48 -5.39 -2.72
N GLU A 66 -3.92 -6.41 -3.45
CA GLU A 66 -3.79 -6.46 -4.90
C GLU A 66 -4.95 -5.68 -5.53
N VAL A 67 -4.62 -4.74 -6.42
CA VAL A 67 -5.57 -3.88 -7.13
C VAL A 67 -5.40 -4.15 -8.61
N THR A 68 -6.50 -4.44 -9.32
CA THR A 68 -6.54 -4.49 -10.79
C THR A 68 -7.64 -3.57 -11.25
N ALA A 69 -7.33 -2.61 -12.12
CA ALA A 69 -8.33 -1.67 -12.62
C ALA A 69 -7.94 -1.10 -13.98
N THR A 70 -8.93 -0.63 -14.73
CA THR A 70 -8.75 0.20 -15.93
C THR A 70 -8.23 1.60 -15.57
N SER A 71 -8.01 2.45 -16.56
CA SER A 71 -7.55 3.85 -16.40
C SER A 71 -8.26 4.59 -15.26
N HIS A 72 -7.49 5.10 -14.30
CA HIS A 72 -8.00 5.88 -13.18
C HIS A 72 -6.88 6.62 -12.44
N GLU A 73 -7.29 7.57 -11.61
CA GLU A 73 -6.44 8.30 -10.68
C GLU A 73 -6.94 8.11 -9.24
N VAL A 74 -6.01 8.13 -8.30
CA VAL A 74 -6.25 8.12 -6.86
C VAL A 74 -5.53 9.31 -6.25
N HIS A 75 -6.24 10.06 -5.41
CA HIS A 75 -5.72 11.25 -4.75
C HIS A 75 -5.89 11.18 -3.24
N ARG A 76 -4.78 11.49 -2.56
CA ARG A 76 -4.75 11.83 -1.14
C ARG A 76 -4.58 13.34 -1.03
N THR A 77 -5.64 14.05 -0.65
CA THR A 77 -5.64 15.52 -0.59
C THR A 77 -5.47 16.03 0.85
N PRO A 78 -5.03 17.28 1.07
CA PRO A 78 -4.95 17.87 2.41
C PRO A 78 -6.26 17.75 3.22
N ALA A 79 -7.40 17.97 2.57
CA ALA A 79 -8.72 17.88 3.21
C ALA A 79 -9.06 16.44 3.65
N LEU A 80 -8.59 15.43 2.92
CA LEU A 80 -8.74 14.04 3.32
C LEU A 80 -7.75 13.68 4.44
N ILE A 81 -6.56 14.29 4.44
CA ILE A 81 -5.53 14.07 5.46
C ILE A 81 -6.00 14.52 6.83
N ALA A 82 -6.60 15.70 6.91
CA ALA A 82 -7.15 16.26 8.15
C ALA A 82 -8.21 15.37 8.83
N ARG A 83 -8.78 14.38 8.12
CA ARG A 83 -9.81 13.45 8.64
C ARG A 83 -9.23 12.13 9.17
N ALA A 84 -7.93 11.90 9.05
CA ALA A 84 -7.27 10.67 9.48
C ALA A 84 -6.33 10.95 10.65
N HIS A 85 -6.31 10.05 11.63
CA HIS A 85 -5.50 10.19 12.84
C HIS A 85 -4.21 9.36 12.82
N GLU A 86 -4.18 8.31 12.00
CA GLU A 86 -3.06 7.37 11.93
C GLU A 86 -2.20 7.64 10.69
N ARG A 87 -0.88 7.43 10.85
CA ARG A 87 0.11 7.62 9.79
C ARG A 87 0.58 6.26 9.27
N TYR A 88 0.45 6.09 7.98
CA TYR A 88 0.86 4.88 7.27
C TYR A 88 1.86 5.23 6.18
N PHE A 89 2.79 4.31 5.95
CA PHE A 89 3.45 4.21 4.65
C PHE A 89 2.69 3.24 3.77
N LYS A 90 2.79 3.47 2.46
CA LYS A 90 2.40 2.51 1.44
C LYS A 90 3.59 2.21 0.56
N LEU A 91 3.84 0.93 0.34
CA LEU A 91 4.76 0.44 -0.68
C LEU A 91 3.92 -0.09 -1.85
N ASN A 92 4.11 0.48 -3.04
CA ASN A 92 3.50 0.03 -4.28
C ASN A 92 4.51 -0.79 -5.08
N LEU A 93 4.12 -2.00 -5.48
CA LEU A 93 4.79 -2.82 -6.48
C LEU A 93 3.92 -2.86 -7.74
N GLN A 94 4.48 -2.41 -8.86
CA GLN A 94 3.81 -2.49 -10.16
C GLN A 94 3.90 -3.92 -10.70
N LEU A 95 2.76 -4.59 -10.91
CA LEU A 95 2.72 -5.97 -11.40
C LEU A 95 2.53 -6.03 -12.92
N GLU A 96 1.62 -5.21 -13.48
CA GLU A 96 1.31 -5.06 -14.90
C GLU A 96 0.91 -3.62 -15.22
N GLY A 97 1.13 -3.15 -16.45
CA GLY A 97 0.85 -1.77 -16.83
C GLY A 97 1.87 -0.77 -16.26
N THR A 98 1.60 0.51 -16.46
CA THR A 98 2.45 1.62 -15.99
C THR A 98 1.67 2.53 -15.05
N GLY A 99 2.30 2.96 -13.96
CA GLY A 99 1.73 3.90 -13.01
C GLY A 99 2.65 5.11 -12.80
N LEU A 100 2.06 6.27 -12.57
CA LEU A 100 2.76 7.48 -12.15
C LEU A 100 2.40 7.79 -10.69
N LEU A 101 3.41 7.85 -9.83
CA LEU A 101 3.28 8.29 -8.45
C LEU A 101 3.86 9.69 -8.29
N ILE A 102 3.09 10.59 -7.69
CA ILE A 102 3.49 11.98 -7.43
C ILE A 102 3.38 12.29 -5.94
N GLN A 103 4.47 12.71 -5.30
CA GLN A 103 4.49 13.20 -3.92
C GLN A 103 5.67 14.16 -3.70
N ASP A 104 5.42 15.29 -3.02
CA ASP A 104 6.44 16.30 -2.69
C ASP A 104 7.29 16.76 -3.88
N ASN A 105 6.63 17.15 -4.98
CA ASN A 105 7.26 17.56 -6.24
C ASN A 105 8.17 16.50 -6.90
N ARG A 106 8.05 15.24 -6.48
CA ARG A 106 8.71 14.11 -7.12
C ARG A 106 7.71 13.30 -7.90
N GLU A 107 8.18 12.75 -9.01
CA GLU A 107 7.43 11.90 -9.89
C GLU A 107 8.20 10.59 -10.09
N ALA A 108 7.53 9.46 -9.87
CA ALA A 108 8.06 8.14 -10.13
C ALA A 108 7.16 7.41 -11.13
N VAL A 109 7.70 7.15 -12.32
CA VAL A 109 7.09 6.25 -13.30
C VAL A 109 7.47 4.82 -12.97
N LEU A 110 6.48 4.00 -12.63
CA LEU A 110 6.62 2.60 -12.27
C LEU A 110 6.19 1.71 -13.43
N ARG A 111 7.07 0.81 -13.84
CA ARG A 111 6.85 -0.27 -14.81
C ARG A 111 6.81 -1.61 -14.08
N PRO A 112 6.34 -2.70 -14.72
CA PRO A 112 6.25 -3.99 -14.06
C PRO A 112 7.58 -4.41 -13.39
N GLY A 113 7.52 -4.66 -12.08
CA GLY A 113 8.68 -4.98 -11.24
C GLY A 113 9.09 -3.84 -10.32
N ASP A 114 8.84 -2.59 -10.70
CA ASP A 114 9.30 -1.43 -9.94
C ASP A 114 8.51 -1.22 -8.65
N LEU A 115 9.19 -0.63 -7.68
CA LEU A 115 8.69 -0.31 -6.36
C LEU A 115 8.76 1.20 -6.11
N ALA A 116 7.82 1.71 -5.31
CA ALA A 116 7.97 3.01 -4.66
C ALA A 116 7.22 3.04 -3.33
N ILE A 117 7.82 3.69 -2.33
CA ILE A 117 7.19 3.99 -1.05
C ILE A 117 6.59 5.39 -1.07
N TYR A 118 5.52 5.63 -0.32
CA TYR A 118 4.93 6.97 -0.15
C TYR A 118 4.20 7.10 1.18
N ASP A 119 4.17 8.33 1.68
CA ASP A 119 3.62 8.71 2.98
C ASP A 119 2.14 9.10 2.84
N THR A 120 1.27 8.49 3.63
CA THR A 120 -0.18 8.80 3.62
C THR A 120 -0.57 10.03 4.43
N SER A 121 0.36 10.57 5.22
CA SER A 121 0.22 11.81 5.99
C SER A 121 0.49 13.06 5.15
N ARG A 122 0.96 12.88 3.91
CA ARG A 122 1.24 13.95 2.94
C ARG A 122 0.40 13.74 1.68
N PRO A 123 0.09 14.80 0.92
CA PRO A 123 -0.65 14.64 -0.34
C PRO A 123 0.11 13.76 -1.33
N TYR A 124 -0.63 12.98 -2.11
CA TYR A 124 -0.08 12.23 -3.24
C TYR A 124 -1.13 11.99 -4.31
N THR A 125 -0.65 11.73 -5.53
CA THR A 125 -1.46 11.24 -6.64
C THR A 125 -0.85 9.95 -7.19
N LEU A 126 -1.70 8.97 -7.47
CA LEU A 126 -1.38 7.83 -8.32
C LEU A 126 -2.22 7.94 -9.59
N ALA A 127 -1.60 7.91 -10.75
CA ALA A 127 -2.27 7.97 -12.04
C ALA A 127 -1.92 6.75 -12.89
N PHE A 128 -2.95 6.14 -13.49
CA PHE A 128 -2.83 5.01 -14.40
C PHE A 128 -3.57 5.36 -15.68
N GLU A 129 -2.83 5.53 -16.79
CA GLU A 129 -3.42 5.90 -18.08
C GLU A 129 -4.15 4.73 -18.73
N ASP A 130 -3.64 3.51 -18.51
CA ASP A 130 -4.18 2.25 -19.02
C ASP A 130 -4.58 1.30 -17.88
N SER A 131 -5.04 0.10 -18.26
CA SER A 131 -5.25 -0.99 -17.32
C SER A 131 -3.97 -1.35 -16.56
N THR A 132 -4.11 -1.51 -15.25
CA THR A 132 -3.00 -1.70 -14.32
C THR A 132 -3.29 -2.85 -13.36
N ARG A 133 -2.22 -3.50 -12.89
CA ARG A 133 -2.26 -4.40 -11.74
C ARG A 133 -1.12 -4.02 -10.80
N ILE A 134 -1.44 -3.76 -9.54
CA ILE A 134 -0.47 -3.38 -8.51
C ILE A 134 -0.68 -4.20 -7.23
N MET A 135 0.38 -4.34 -6.46
CA MET A 135 0.32 -4.80 -5.08
C MET A 135 0.69 -3.65 -4.14
N VAL A 136 -0.16 -3.40 -3.14
CA VAL A 136 0.06 -2.36 -2.14
C VAL A 136 0.20 -3.00 -0.77
N LEU A 137 1.34 -2.74 -0.13
CA LEU A 137 1.55 -3.01 1.29
C LEU A 137 1.31 -1.70 2.03
N MET A 138 0.38 -1.67 2.96
CA MET A 138 0.10 -0.52 3.81
C MET A 138 0.34 -0.91 5.27
N PHE A 139 1.19 -0.17 5.96
CA PHE A 139 1.61 -0.48 7.32
C PHE A 139 1.90 0.81 8.11
N PRO A 140 1.74 0.81 9.44
CA PRO A 140 2.00 1.97 10.27
C PRO A 140 3.42 2.48 10.07
N CYS A 141 3.63 3.79 10.12
CA CYS A 141 4.97 4.37 9.96
C CYS A 141 5.98 3.82 10.98
N GLU A 142 5.53 3.51 12.21
CA GLU A 142 6.36 2.91 13.25
C GLU A 142 6.68 1.43 13.06
N ALA A 143 6.12 0.77 12.04
CA ALA A 143 6.38 -0.64 11.76
C ALA A 143 7.73 -0.87 11.05
N LEU A 144 8.34 0.19 10.49
CA LEU A 144 9.69 0.13 9.95
C LEU A 144 10.71 0.43 11.04
N SER A 145 11.81 -0.32 11.05
CA SER A 145 12.97 -0.08 11.90
C SER A 145 13.85 1.06 11.34
N LEU A 146 13.21 2.14 10.86
CA LEU A 146 13.84 3.31 10.25
C LEU A 146 13.15 4.60 10.72
N PRO A 147 13.88 5.71 10.90
CA PRO A 147 13.27 7.01 11.18
C PRO A 147 12.28 7.41 10.07
N THR A 148 11.10 7.91 10.44
CA THR A 148 10.06 8.30 9.48
C THR A 148 10.55 9.35 8.47
N ASP A 149 11.36 10.30 8.92
CA ASP A 149 11.93 11.33 8.05
C ASP A 149 12.87 10.74 6.99
N TYR A 150 13.57 9.65 7.30
CA TYR A 150 14.44 8.95 6.34
C TYR A 150 13.61 8.30 5.24
N VAL A 151 12.54 7.61 5.62
CA VAL A 151 11.61 7.01 4.67
C VAL A 151 10.92 8.09 3.82
N GLY A 152 10.62 9.24 4.41
CA GLY A 152 10.08 10.41 3.70
C GLY A 152 11.01 10.91 2.57
N GLN A 153 12.32 10.82 2.74
CA GLN A 153 13.30 11.18 1.70
C GLN A 153 13.31 10.19 0.53
N LEU A 154 12.84 8.95 0.72
CA LEU A 154 12.68 7.96 -0.34
C LEU A 154 11.28 7.94 -0.95
N ALA A 155 10.34 8.73 -0.42
CA ALA A 155 8.97 8.73 -0.89
C ALA A 155 8.86 9.16 -2.37
N ALA A 156 8.04 8.49 -3.19
CA ALA A 156 7.95 8.73 -4.63
C ALA A 156 9.31 8.74 -5.37
N VAL A 157 10.28 7.98 -4.88
CA VAL A 157 11.49 7.62 -5.62
C VAL A 157 11.29 6.22 -6.21
N ARG A 158 11.61 6.07 -7.49
CA ARG A 158 11.53 4.78 -8.20
C ARG A 158 12.68 3.89 -7.75
N MET A 159 12.36 2.72 -7.20
CA MET A 159 13.29 1.63 -6.96
C MET A 159 13.12 0.60 -8.07
N ALA A 160 14.17 0.41 -8.90
CA ALA A 160 14.10 -0.43 -10.08
C ALA A 160 13.94 -1.92 -9.70
N GLY A 161 12.94 -2.59 -10.28
CA GLY A 161 12.64 -3.99 -9.95
C GLY A 161 13.64 -5.04 -10.46
N SER A 162 14.65 -4.62 -11.21
CA SER A 162 15.66 -5.48 -11.85
C SER A 162 17.04 -5.38 -11.21
N GLU A 163 17.20 -4.54 -10.18
CA GLU A 163 18.50 -4.18 -9.62
C GLU A 163 18.50 -4.35 -8.10
N GLY A 164 19.69 -4.51 -7.52
CA GLY A 164 19.92 -4.43 -6.08
C GLY A 164 18.98 -5.27 -5.21
N LEU A 165 18.69 -4.74 -4.02
CA LEU A 165 17.76 -5.37 -3.09
C LEU A 165 16.30 -5.18 -3.52
N SER A 166 15.97 -4.14 -4.28
CA SER A 166 14.62 -3.88 -4.78
C SER A 166 14.12 -5.01 -5.68
N GLY A 167 14.98 -5.61 -6.51
CA GLY A 167 14.62 -6.78 -7.31
C GLY A 167 14.30 -8.01 -6.46
N ILE A 168 15.09 -8.29 -5.43
CA ILE A 168 14.89 -9.44 -4.54
C ILE A 168 13.59 -9.26 -3.72
N VAL A 169 13.43 -8.10 -3.09
CA VAL A 169 12.25 -7.80 -2.26
C VAL A 169 10.98 -7.70 -3.12
N GLY A 170 11.08 -7.11 -4.31
CA GLY A 170 9.98 -7.05 -5.27
C GLY A 170 9.50 -8.44 -5.72
N GLN A 171 10.41 -9.38 -5.97
CA GLN A 171 10.06 -10.77 -6.28
C GLN A 171 9.37 -11.45 -5.10
N PHE A 172 9.87 -11.27 -3.88
CA PHE A 172 9.22 -11.81 -2.69
C PHE A 172 7.78 -11.29 -2.53
N ILE A 173 7.57 -9.98 -2.63
CA ILE A 173 6.23 -9.36 -2.55
C ILE A 173 5.32 -9.83 -3.69
N ARG A 174 5.85 -10.02 -4.91
CA ARG A 174 5.11 -10.60 -6.05
C ARG A 174 4.65 -12.03 -5.76
N GLN A 175 5.48 -12.84 -5.10
CA GLN A 175 5.06 -14.19 -4.68
C GLN A 175 3.96 -14.12 -3.62
N LEU A 176 4.00 -13.15 -2.71
CA LEU A 176 2.92 -12.91 -1.75
C LEU A 176 1.60 -12.55 -2.46
N SER A 177 1.63 -11.73 -3.52
CA SER A 177 0.42 -11.37 -4.28
C SER A 177 -0.24 -12.57 -4.94
N GLY A 178 0.56 -13.48 -5.50
CA GLY A 178 0.07 -14.71 -6.11
C GLY A 178 -0.59 -15.67 -5.10
N ASN A 179 -0.13 -15.65 -3.85
CA ASN A 179 -0.45 -16.65 -2.82
C ASN A 179 -1.15 -16.05 -1.59
N LEU A 180 -1.96 -15.01 -1.79
CA LEU A 180 -2.69 -14.34 -0.69
C LEU A 180 -3.57 -15.30 0.11
N ASP A 181 -4.03 -16.40 -0.44
CA ASP A 181 -4.79 -17.46 0.24
C ASP A 181 -3.95 -18.21 1.30
N VAL A 182 -2.66 -18.44 1.01
CA VAL A 182 -1.68 -19.11 1.89
C VAL A 182 -1.28 -18.23 3.08
N LEU A 183 -1.40 -16.91 2.94
CA LEU A 183 -1.10 -15.93 3.99
C LEU A 183 -2.14 -15.92 5.11
N ASN A 184 -2.33 -17.01 5.82
CA ASN A 184 -3.29 -17.12 6.93
C ASN A 184 -2.63 -17.63 8.21
N GLY A 185 -3.30 -17.38 9.34
CA GLY A 185 -2.87 -17.84 10.65
C GLY A 185 -1.52 -17.26 11.11
N PRO A 186 -0.91 -17.88 12.14
CA PRO A 186 0.35 -17.42 12.71
C PRO A 186 1.51 -17.37 11.72
N SER A 187 1.59 -18.33 10.79
CA SER A 187 2.62 -18.36 9.76
C SER A 187 2.47 -17.22 8.76
N GLY A 188 1.24 -16.87 8.38
CA GLY A 188 0.95 -15.71 7.53
C GLY A 188 1.39 -14.40 8.19
N SER A 189 1.07 -14.19 9.46
CA SER A 189 1.54 -13.03 10.24
C SER A 189 3.06 -12.94 10.29
N ARG A 190 3.77 -14.07 10.51
CA ARG A 190 5.24 -14.08 10.49
C ARG A 190 5.80 -13.74 9.11
N LEU A 191 5.18 -14.22 8.04
CA LEU A 191 5.64 -13.92 6.69
C LEU A 191 5.42 -12.44 6.31
N ALA A 192 4.33 -11.84 6.79
CA ALA A 192 4.09 -10.40 6.66
C ALA A 192 5.12 -9.57 7.44
N ALA A 193 5.48 -9.97 8.67
CA ALA A 193 6.56 -9.34 9.43
C ALA A 193 7.90 -9.42 8.68
N ASN A 194 8.25 -10.60 8.14
CA ASN A 194 9.46 -10.76 7.32
C ASN A 194 9.43 -9.87 6.06
N ALA A 195 8.25 -9.65 5.46
CA ALA A 195 8.10 -8.71 4.35
C ALA A 195 8.48 -7.29 4.77
N LEU A 196 8.07 -6.85 5.95
CA LEU A 196 8.43 -5.53 6.49
C LEU A 196 9.92 -5.43 6.79
N ASP A 197 10.54 -6.46 7.36
CA ASP A 197 11.98 -6.49 7.62
C ASP A 197 12.80 -6.38 6.32
N LEU A 198 12.38 -7.12 5.27
CA LEU A 198 12.98 -7.05 3.95
C LEU A 198 12.80 -5.67 3.31
N VAL A 199 11.61 -5.07 3.42
CA VAL A 199 11.34 -3.70 2.97
C VAL A 199 12.24 -2.70 3.70
N SER A 200 12.37 -2.82 5.02
CA SER A 200 13.26 -1.97 5.82
C SER A 200 14.72 -2.10 5.37
N THR A 201 15.17 -3.32 5.09
CA THR A 201 16.54 -3.60 4.61
C THR A 201 16.77 -2.98 3.22
N MET A 202 15.82 -3.14 2.31
CA MET A 202 15.88 -2.54 0.97
C MET A 202 15.94 -1.01 1.06
N LEU A 203 15.06 -0.38 1.84
CA LEU A 203 15.04 1.07 2.01
C LEU A 203 16.35 1.61 2.59
N HIS A 204 16.97 0.86 3.52
CA HIS A 204 18.28 1.22 4.04
C HIS A 204 19.36 1.24 2.94
N ALA A 205 19.40 0.20 2.09
CA ALA A 205 20.39 0.11 1.02
C ALA A 205 20.24 1.19 -0.06
N GLU A 206 19.02 1.59 -0.39
CA GLU A 206 18.77 2.69 -1.36
C GLU A 206 19.34 4.03 -0.88
N MET A 207 19.42 4.24 0.43
CA MET A 207 20.08 5.42 0.99
C MET A 207 21.60 5.35 0.83
N ASP A 208 22.20 4.18 1.06
CA ASP A 208 23.66 3.99 0.92
C ASP A 208 24.12 4.19 -0.54
N ILE A 209 23.25 3.88 -1.51
CA ILE A 209 23.50 4.07 -2.95
C ILE A 209 23.30 5.53 -3.38
N THR A 210 22.71 6.39 -2.54
CA THR A 210 22.52 7.82 -2.82
C THR A 210 23.54 8.67 -2.03
N PRO A 211 24.85 8.69 -2.40
CA PRO A 211 25.79 9.60 -1.76
C PRO A 211 25.49 11.04 -2.19
N GLY A 212 25.06 11.87 -1.24
CA GLY A 212 25.04 13.32 -1.38
C GLY A 212 23.67 13.95 -1.59
N ARG A 213 22.91 14.08 -0.50
CA ARG A 213 21.95 15.18 -0.27
C ARG A 213 21.91 15.50 1.23
N MET A 214 23.02 16.04 1.73
CA MET A 214 23.00 17.02 2.83
C MET A 214 22.73 18.40 2.21
#